data_AF-A0A920TV19-F1
#
_entry.id   AF-A0A920TV19-F1
#
_cell.length_a   1.000
_cell.length_b   1.000
_cell.length_c   1.000
_cell.angle_alpha   90.00
_cell.angle_beta   90.00
_cell.angle_gamma   90.00
#
_symmetry.space_group_name_H-M   'P 1'
#
loop_
_entity.id
_entity.type
_entity.pdbx_description
1 polymer ?
#
loop_
_entity_poly.entity_id
_entity_poly.type
_entity_poly.pdbx_seq_one_letter_code
_entity_poly.pdbx_strand_id
1 'polypeptide(L)' 'MNARTIKEELGTTWGLSETGASGPTGNRYGDSAGHACIACGAQLSVA' A
#
# COMPACT_ATOMS: atom_id res chain seq x y z
N MET A 1 -4.97 -1.95 -5.36
CA MET A 1 -4.01 -1.14 -6.14
C MET A 1 -2.81 -0.86 -5.24
N ASN A 2 -1.58 -1.14 -5.67
CA ASN A 2 -0.39 -0.98 -4.83
C ASN A 2 0.29 0.40 -5.06
N ALA A 3 1.28 0.73 -4.24
CA ALA A 3 1.96 2.03 -4.24
C ALA A 3 2.66 2.36 -5.58
N ARG A 4 3.16 1.35 -6.30
CA ARG A 4 3.76 1.52 -7.62
C ARG A 4 2.71 1.86 -8.67
N THR A 5 1.62 1.09 -8.73
CA THR A 5 0.55 1.29 -9.71
C THR A 5 -0.07 2.67 -9.56
N ILE A 6 -0.44 3.10 -8.35
CA ILE A 6 -1.08 4.42 -8.17
C ILE A 6 -0.14 5.57 -8.55
N LYS A 7 1.16 5.43 -8.29
CA LYS A 7 2.16 6.41 -8.70
C LYS A 7 2.25 6.52 -10.22
N GLU A 8 2.31 5.39 -10.92
CA GLU A 8 2.37 5.34 -12.38
C GLU A 8 1.08 5.92 -13.01
N GLU A 9 -0.09 5.54 -12.50
CA GLU A 9 -1.40 6.01 -12.97
C GLU A 9 -1.61 7.51 -12.77
N LEU A 10 -1.16 8.07 -11.63
CA LEU A 10 -1.33 9.49 -11.32
C LEU A 10 -0.17 10.36 -11.79
N GLY A 11 0.90 9.78 -12.33
CA GLY A 11 2.11 10.51 -12.74
C GLY A 11 2.78 11.26 -11.58
N THR A 12 2.66 10.76 -10.34
CA THR A 12 3.21 11.43 -9.16
C THR A 12 4.66 11.02 -8.92
N THR A 13 5.41 11.87 -8.20
CA THR A 13 6.78 11.53 -7.81
C THR A 13 6.78 10.33 -6.87
N TRP A 14 5.85 10.32 -5.91
CA TRP A 14 5.74 9.34 -4.82
C TRP A 14 4.31 8.79 -4.77
N GLY A 15 4.16 7.52 -4.38
CA GLY A 15 2.87 6.87 -4.15
C GLY A 15 2.85 6.10 -2.83
N LEU A 16 1.70 6.09 -2.17
CA LEU A 16 1.45 5.34 -0.94
C LEU A 16 0.28 4.38 -1.14
N SER A 17 0.35 3.23 -0.50
CA SER A 17 -0.74 2.25 -0.47
C SER A 17 -0.79 1.59 0.88
N GLU A 18 -2.01 1.42 1.39
CA GLU A 18 -2.31 0.71 2.62
C GLU A 18 -3.23 -0.48 2.29
N THR A 19 -2.97 -1.61 2.93
CA THR A 19 -3.90 -2.72 3.02
C THR A 19 -3.96 -3.21 4.47
N GLY A 20 -5.11 -3.71 4.91
CA GLY A 20 -5.27 -4.11 6.30
C GLY A 20 -6.60 -4.78 6.59
N ALA A 21 -6.75 -5.18 7.84
CA ALA A 21 -7.97 -5.71 8.41
C ALA A 21 -8.35 -4.87 9.65
N SER A 22 -9.18 -3.83 9.46
CA SER A 22 -9.48 -2.86 10.51
C SER A 22 -10.20 -3.44 11.73
N GLY A 23 -10.91 -4.56 11.60
CA GLY A 23 -11.65 -5.22 12.67
C GLY A 23 -13.17 -5.05 12.60
N PRO A 24 -13.92 -5.57 13.58
CA PRO A 24 -13.44 -6.16 14.84
C PRO A 24 -12.88 -7.59 14.71
N THR A 25 -13.12 -8.27 13.59
CA THR A 25 -12.59 -9.61 13.28
C THR A 25 -11.55 -9.54 12.16
N GLY A 26 -10.85 -10.64 11.91
CA GLY A 26 -9.92 -10.74 10.78
C GLY A 26 -10.61 -10.64 9.41
N ASN A 27 -9.81 -10.49 8.35
CA ASN A 27 -10.31 -10.43 6.97
C ASN A 27 -10.36 -11.82 6.31
N ARG A 28 -10.92 -11.89 5.10
CA ARG A 28 -11.07 -13.15 4.33
C ARG A 28 -9.75 -13.73 3.81
N TYR A 29 -8.66 -12.98 3.92
CA TYR A 29 -7.32 -13.36 3.48
C TYR A 29 -6.45 -13.93 4.62
N GLY A 30 -6.99 -13.97 5.85
CA GLY A 30 -6.33 -14.55 7.02
C GLY A 30 -5.62 -13.53 7.91
N ASP A 31 -5.74 -12.23 7.63
CA ASP A 31 -5.14 -11.21 8.48
C ASP A 31 -5.96 -11.01 9.76
N SER A 32 -5.28 -10.98 10.91
CA SER A 32 -5.89 -10.66 12.20
C SER A 32 -6.47 -9.24 12.23
N ALA A 33 -7.49 -9.01 13.06
CA ALA A 33 -8.00 -7.67 13.32
C ALA A 33 -6.86 -6.74 13.80
N GLY A 34 -6.83 -5.52 13.27
CA GLY A 34 -5.76 -4.55 13.51
C GLY A 34 -4.52 -4.72 12.62
N HIS A 35 -4.48 -5.70 11.71
CA HIS A 35 -3.39 -5.81 10.74
C HIS A 35 -3.39 -4.60 9.80
N ALA A 36 -2.22 -4.01 9.60
CA ALA A 36 -1.98 -2.98 8.59
C ALA A 36 -0.62 -3.22 7.91
N CYS A 37 -0.60 -3.08 6.60
CA CYS A 37 0.59 -3.16 5.76
C CYS A 37 0.62 -1.93 4.86
N ILE A 38 1.74 -1.21 4.92
CA ILE A 38 1.92 0.07 4.24
C ILE A 38 3.10 -0.07 3.28
N ALA A 39 2.90 0.37 2.04
CA ALA A 39 3.95 0.44 1.02
C ALA A 39 4.15 1.88 0.54
N CYS A 40 5.41 2.25 0.32
CA CYS A 40 5.80 3.52 -0.30
C CYS A 40 6.57 3.23 -1.60
N GLY A 41 6.21 3.92 -2.68
CA GLY A 41 6.86 3.82 -3.98
C GLY A 41 7.41 5.18 -4.41
N ALA A 42 8.69 5.22 -4.78
CA ALA A 42 9.35 6.39 -5.36
C ALA A 42 10.26 5.95 -6.51
N GLN A 43 10.65 6.88 -7.39
CA GLN A 43 11.67 6.61 -8.41
C GLN A 43 13.06 6.85 -7.80
N LEU A 44 13.95 5.86 -7.86
CA LEU A 44 15.36 6.09 -7.52
C LEU A 44 16.06 6.57 -8.79
N SER A 45 16.52 7.83 -8.81
CA SER A 45 17.46 8.30 -9.82
C SER A 45 18.86 8.14 -9.27
N VAL A 46 19.67 7.30 -9.90
CA VAL A 46 21.11 7.23 -9.63
C VAL A 46 21.84 8.15 -10.63
N ALA A 47 22.79 8.93 -10.11
CA ALA A 47 23.63 9.83 -10.88
C ALA A 47 24.76 9.08 -11.61
#